data_AF-M8BNH9-F1
#
_entry.id   AF-M8BNH9-F1
#
_cell.length_a   1.000
_cell.length_b   1.000
_cell.length_c   1.000
_cell.angle_alpha   90.00
_cell.angle_beta   90.00
_cell.angle_gamma   90.00
#
_symmetry.space_group_name_H-M   'P 1'
#
loop_
_entity.id
_entity.type
_entity.pdbx_description
1 polymer ?
#
loop_
_entity_poly.entity_id
_entity_poly.type
_entity_poly.pdbx_seq_one_letter_code
_entity_poly.pdbx_strand_id
1 'polypeptide(L)'
;MGVADEYVGAVIGYAGRTIREIERVTGVPISISNGELKAGTSEREVVISGTREAVDAAEAMIVQRVSDAANSRRRQQGGGGGDRRPVKEVE
;
A
#
# COMPACT_ATOMS: atom_id res chain seq x y z
N MET A 1 14.09 -3.51 -0.95
CA MET A 1 13.30 -3.32 0.29
C MET A 1 12.18 -4.38 0.37
N GLY A 2 11.50 -4.52 1.51
CA GLY A 2 10.33 -5.41 1.67
C GLY A 2 9.04 -4.61 1.81
N VAL A 3 7.94 -5.09 1.23
CA VAL A 3 6.59 -4.53 1.42
C VAL A 3 5.64 -5.64 1.83
N ALA A 4 4.91 -5.49 2.93
CA ALA A 4 3.96 -6.51 3.37
C ALA A 4 2.96 -6.84 2.26
N ASP A 5 2.71 -8.13 2.02
CA ASP A 5 1.89 -8.64 0.91
C ASP A 5 0.52 -7.94 0.83
N GLU A 6 -0.06 -7.67 1.99
CA GLU A 6 -1.34 -7.00 2.11
C GLU A 6 -1.36 -5.56 1.55
N TYR A 7 -0.23 -4.85 1.51
CA TYR A 7 -0.13 -3.48 0.98
C TYR A 7 0.41 -3.41 -0.45
N VAL A 8 0.85 -4.54 -1.03
CA VAL A 8 1.40 -4.59 -2.40
C VAL A 8 0.39 -4.05 -3.41
N GLY A 9 -0.90 -4.36 -3.25
CA GLY A 9 -1.95 -3.84 -4.12
C GLY A 9 -2.06 -2.31 -4.10
N ALA A 10 -1.80 -1.67 -2.95
CA ALA A 10 -1.81 -0.21 -2.85
C ALA A 10 -0.58 0.44 -3.50
N VAL A 11 0.58 -0.24 -3.47
CA VAL A 11 1.80 0.21 -4.15
C VAL A 11 1.70 0.05 -5.66
N ILE A 12 1.20 -1.10 -6.15
CA ILE A 12 1.00 -1.35 -7.58
C ILE A 12 -0.09 -0.40 -8.13
N GLY A 13 -1.19 -0.27 -7.39
CA GLY A 13 -2.37 0.48 -7.80
C GLY A 13 -3.14 -0.21 -8.94
N TYR A 14 -4.29 0.35 -9.30
CA TYR A 14 -5.13 -0.21 -10.35
C TYR A 14 -4.38 -0.26 -11.69
N ALA A 15 -4.30 -1.45 -12.29
CA ALA A 15 -3.60 -1.73 -13.54
C ALA A 15 -2.11 -1.27 -13.54
N GLY A 16 -1.46 -1.24 -12.39
CA GLY A 16 -0.07 -0.79 -12.26
C GLY A 16 0.13 0.72 -12.41
N ARG A 17 -0.94 1.53 -12.39
CA ARG A 17 -0.83 2.98 -12.60
C ARG A 17 0.04 3.67 -11.55
N THR A 18 -0.06 3.24 -10.28
CA THR A 18 0.68 3.87 -9.18
C THR A 18 2.17 3.56 -9.28
N ILE A 19 2.53 2.29 -9.47
CA ILE A 19 3.95 1.95 -9.57
C ILE A 19 4.60 2.62 -10.79
N ARG A 20 3.91 2.65 -11.94
CA ARG A 20 4.38 3.37 -13.14
C ARG A 20 4.50 4.87 -12.95
N GLU A 21 3.64 5.46 -12.13
CA GLU A 21 3.75 6.88 -11.76
C GLU A 21 5.02 7.12 -10.96
N ILE A 22 5.31 6.26 -9.97
CA ILE A 22 6.54 6.35 -9.16
C ILE A 22 7.76 6.23 -10.09
N GLU A 23 7.82 5.20 -10.93
CA GLU A 23 8.91 5.01 -11.91
C GLU A 23 9.11 6.25 -12.80
N ARG A 24 8.01 6.86 -13.28
CA ARG A 24 8.07 8.06 -14.13
C ARG A 24 8.58 9.29 -13.38
N VAL A 25 8.20 9.46 -12.12
CA VAL A 25 8.58 10.61 -11.29
C VAL A 25 10.03 10.51 -10.84
N THR A 26 10.47 9.31 -10.46
CA THR A 26 11.83 9.07 -9.94
C THR A 26 12.83 8.72 -11.04
N GLY A 27 12.36 8.31 -12.21
CA GLY A 27 13.20 7.94 -13.34
C GLY A 27 13.91 6.60 -13.18
N VAL A 28 13.45 5.74 -12.25
CA VAL A 28 14.05 4.43 -12.00
C VAL A 28 13.02 3.30 -12.18
N PRO A 29 13.41 2.16 -12.76
CA PRO A 29 12.56 0.98 -12.84
C PRO A 29 12.35 0.35 -11.46
N ILE A 30 11.15 -0.17 -11.23
CA ILE A 30 10.77 -0.83 -9.99
C ILE A 30 10.13 -2.20 -10.29
N SER A 31 10.67 -3.25 -9.70
CA SER A 31 10.15 -4.62 -9.81
C SER A 31 9.68 -5.12 -8.46
N ILE A 32 8.50 -5.76 -8.43
CA ILE A 32 7.91 -6.36 -7.23
C ILE A 32 7.73 -7.86 -7.49
N SER A 33 8.17 -8.71 -6.56
CA SER A 33 8.07 -10.17 -6.69
C SER A 33 6.62 -10.62 -6.92
N ASN A 34 6.44 -11.59 -7.83
CA ASN A 34 5.12 -12.11 -8.16
C ASN A 34 4.85 -13.40 -7.38
N GLY A 35 4.19 -13.29 -6.23
CA GLY A 35 3.78 -14.43 -5.41
C GLY A 35 4.87 -15.00 -4.49
N GLU A 36 6.13 -14.60 -4.67
CA GLU A 36 7.23 -14.98 -3.80
C GLU A 36 7.37 -14.00 -2.64
N LEU A 37 7.28 -14.53 -1.42
CA LEU A 37 7.55 -13.79 -0.19
C LEU A 37 9.02 -13.98 0.20
N LYS A 38 9.60 -12.98 0.85
CA LYS A 38 10.95 -13.11 1.41
C LYS A 38 10.93 -14.17 2.52
N ALA A 39 11.91 -15.07 2.50
CA ALA A 39 11.97 -16.23 3.40
C ALA A 39 11.80 -15.82 4.88
N GLY A 40 10.83 -16.44 5.57
CA GLY A 40 10.53 -16.16 6.97
C GLY A 40 9.74 -14.88 7.23
N THR A 41 9.21 -14.22 6.20
CA THR A 41 8.42 -12.97 6.33
C THR A 41 7.08 -13.06 5.57
N SER A 42 6.22 -12.06 5.77
CA SER A 42 5.03 -11.81 4.95
C SER A 42 5.23 -10.64 3.98
N GLU A 43 6.47 -10.38 3.58
CA GLU A 43 6.85 -9.28 2.71
C GLU A 43 7.18 -9.76 1.31
N ARG A 44 6.75 -9.00 0.30
CA ARG A 44 7.24 -9.12 -1.06
C ARG A 44 8.52 -8.33 -1.25
N GLU A 45 9.38 -8.86 -2.10
CA GLU A 45 10.61 -8.19 -2.46
C GLU A 45 10.32 -7.07 -3.47
N VAL A 46 10.86 -5.89 -3.19
CA VAL A 46 10.87 -4.75 -4.12
C VAL A 46 12.31 -4.43 -4.47
N VAL A 47 12.60 -4.46 -5.77
CA VAL A 47 13.89 -4.16 -6.37
C VAL A 47 13.78 -2.83 -7.11
N ILE A 48 14.66 -1.90 -6.77
CA ILE A 48 14.77 -0.56 -7.38
C ILE A 48 16.21 -0.41 -7.83
N SER A 49 16.41 0.04 -9.07
CA SER A 49 17.75 0.14 -9.67
C SER A 49 17.98 1.54 -10.23
N GLY A 50 19.04 2.22 -9.80
CA GLY A 50 19.36 3.57 -10.27
C GLY A 50 20.42 4.27 -9.43
N THR A 51 20.48 5.60 -9.51
CA THR A 51 21.31 6.40 -8.61
C THR A 51 20.73 6.37 -7.20
N ARG A 52 21.58 6.62 -6.19
CA ARG A 52 21.14 6.58 -4.80
C ARG A 52 20.01 7.57 -4.52
N GLU A 53 20.10 8.77 -5.08
CA GLU A 53 19.08 9.82 -4.92
C GLU A 53 17.73 9.39 -5.50
N ALA A 54 17.73 8.74 -6.66
CA ALA A 54 16.51 8.29 -7.31
C ALA A 54 15.90 7.05 -6.62
N VAL A 55 16.76 6.15 -6.11
CA VAL A 55 16.34 5.00 -5.30
C VAL A 55 15.71 5.48 -3.99
N ASP A 56 16.36 6.40 -3.28
CA ASP A 56 15.87 6.96 -2.02
C ASP A 56 14.52 7.67 -2.22
N ALA A 57 14.37 8.41 -3.34
CA ALA A 57 13.11 9.04 -3.70
C ALA A 57 12.00 8.02 -4.00
N ALA A 58 12.30 6.94 -4.72
CA ALA A 58 11.34 5.89 -5.03
C ALA A 58 10.92 5.12 -3.78
N GLU A 59 11.87 4.79 -2.91
CA GLU A 59 11.61 4.15 -1.62
C GLU A 59 10.69 5.01 -0.74
N ALA A 60 10.94 6.32 -0.63
CA ALA A 60 10.08 7.24 0.11
C ALA A 60 8.63 7.26 -0.41
N MET A 61 8.45 7.27 -1.74
CA MET A 61 7.11 7.23 -2.34
C MET A 61 6.38 5.90 -2.07
N ILE A 62 7.10 4.77 -2.11
CA ILE A 62 6.52 3.46 -1.79
C ILE A 62 6.09 3.39 -0.33
N VAL A 63 6.96 3.81 0.59
CA VAL A 63 6.67 3.85 2.03
C VAL A 63 5.45 4.71 2.33
N GLN A 64 5.31 5.85 1.63
CA GLN A 64 4.13 6.71 1.75
C GLN A 64 2.85 5.97 1.33
N ARG A 65 2.84 5.26 0.19
CA ARG A 65 1.67 4.49 -0.26
C ARG A 65 1.28 3.37 0.71
N VAL A 66 2.26 2.69 1.30
CA VAL A 66 2.02 1.67 2.32
C VAL A 66 1.40 2.29 3.57
N SER A 67 1.94 3.42 4.03
CA SER A 67 1.45 4.14 5.21
C SER A 67 0.02 4.65 5.04
N ASP A 68 -0.30 5.21 3.86
CA ASP A 68 -1.64 5.69 3.53
C ASP A 68 -2.66 4.55 3.50
N ALA A 69 -2.28 3.39 2.94
CA ALA A 69 -3.11 2.20 2.92
C ALA A 69 -3.37 1.65 4.33
N ALA A 70 -2.32 1.57 5.17
CA ALA A 70 -2.44 1.13 6.55
C ALA A 70 -3.37 2.04 7.36
N ASN A 71 -3.24 3.37 7.21
CA ASN A 71 -4.10 4.33 7.90
C ASN A 71 -5.56 4.26 7.43
N SER A 72 -5.78 4.10 6.12
CA SER A 72 -7.12 3.96 5.53
C SER A 72 -7.85 2.73 6.06
N ARG A 73 -7.15 1.59 6.20
CA ARG A 73 -7.72 0.38 6.82
C ARG A 73 -8.06 0.58 8.28
N ARG A 74 -7.18 1.23 9.05
CA ARG A 74 -7.42 1.50 10.47
C ARG A 74 -8.66 2.38 10.69
N ARG A 75 -8.89 3.35 9.81
CA ARG A 75 -10.10 4.19 9.84
C ARG A 75 -11.36 3.40 9.47
N GLN A 76 -11.27 2.49 8.50
CA GLN A 76 -12.40 1.65 8.12
C GLN A 76 -12.77 0.64 9.21
N GLN A 77 -11.81 0.24 10.05
CA GLN A 77 -12.02 -0.68 11.16
C GLN A 77 -12.56 0.01 12.44
N GLY A 78 -12.68 1.34 12.45
CA GLY A 78 -13.24 2.14 13.55
C GLY A 78 -14.71 2.57 13.38
N GLY A 79 -15.41 2.13 12.33
CA GLY A 79 -16.75 2.57 11.97
C GLY A 79 -17.87 1.63 12.41
N GLY A 80 -17.95 1.29 13.70
CA GLY A 80 -19.14 0.70 14.30
C GLY A 80 -20.03 1.77 14.91
N GLY A 81 -21.22 2.00 14.36
CA GLY A 81 -22.28 2.79 14.99
C GLY A 81 -22.83 3.92 14.09
N GLY A 82 -24.12 4.00 13.80
CA GLY A 82 -25.22 3.19 14.28
C GLY A 82 -26.49 3.45 13.50
N ASP A 83 -27.31 2.41 13.38
CA ASP A 83 -28.71 2.52 13.01
C ASP A 83 -29.51 1.95 14.19
N ARG A 84 -29.42 2.62 15.35
CA ARG A 84 -30.40 2.39 16.42
C ARG A 84 -31.68 3.08 15.98
N ARG A 85 -32.53 2.35 15.27
CA ARG A 85 -33.91 2.79 15.06
C ARG A 85 -34.55 2.94 16.45
N PRO A 86 -35.11 4.10 16.81
CA PRO A 86 -35.87 4.21 18.05
C PRO A 86 -37.05 3.25 17.97
N VAL A 87 -37.18 2.39 18.99
CA VAL A 87 -38.37 1.56 19.18
C VAL A 87 -39.56 2.51 19.32
N LYS A 88 -40.53 2.39 18.41
CA LYS A 88 -41.77 3.16 18.51
C LYS A 88 -42.53 2.58 19.70
N GLU A 89 -42.73 3.42 20.71
CA GLU A 89 -43.50 3.10 21.90
C GLU A 89 -44.94 2.72 21.50
N VAL A 90 -45.44 1.72 22.20
CA VAL A 90 -46.70 1.02 22.00
C VAL A 90 -47.90 1.90 22.36
N GLU A 91 -49.04 1.65 21.68
CA GLU A 91 -50.38 1.93 22.20
C GLU A 91 -51.13 0.61 22.33
#